data_AF-A0A6J8FIL7-F1
#
_entry.id   AF-A0A6J8FIL7-F1
#
_cell.length_a   1.000
_cell.length_b   1.000
_cell.length_c   1.000
_cell.angle_alpha   90.00
_cell.angle_beta   90.00
_cell.angle_gamma   90.00
#
_symmetry.space_group_name_H-M   'P 1'
#
loop_
_entity.id
_entity.type
_entity.pdbx_description
1 polymer ?
#
loop_
_entity_poly.entity_id
_entity_poly.type
_entity_poly.pdbx_seq_one_letter_code
_entity_poly.pdbx_strand_id
1 'polypeptide(L)'
;MGLSLVEHTCSRCGKKLREAAIRKSVHCIKCNRWYHRTCFMADTGVVIEEKAPTSDRCVCCLAGTIDMKSKRYSHHMNKYAKGFIKNGFCVVPLAETKTELEQITQDLSTWNADLLRYFKALLTTYECQAEMGGAVPSLESGYSNFRQRCPGRFEIIADFITSKVVPLVANAQTVQQTLDALLCNSQLQTGKKVMSSGCFLSLMGSETQNAHTDGPALSNVVNLFPYAINVFVPLISVDSRNGTEFFPGSHVVGDRRQSKSVSPPVALGSVLLFDYRVVHRGLRNAKSEPRPCYYVTFSRSWYQDTYNFSERRYKKRLDVDPTLLESREERMAKKSRSDDGGSSASQLR
;
A
#
# COMPACT_ATOMS: atom_id res chain seq x y z
N MET A 1 -24.76 -39.21 32.13
CA MET A 1 -24.85 -38.62 30.77
C MET A 1 -23.62 -37.77 30.54
N GLY A 2 -22.65 -38.28 29.78
CA GLY A 2 -21.42 -37.55 29.48
C GLY A 2 -21.76 -36.33 28.60
N LEU A 3 -21.48 -35.13 29.10
CA LEU A 3 -21.51 -33.92 28.30
C LEU A 3 -20.53 -34.13 27.13
N SER A 4 -21.06 -34.23 25.92
CA SER A 4 -20.27 -34.17 24.69
C SER A 4 -19.35 -32.96 24.77
N LEU A 5 -18.05 -33.18 24.96
CA LEU A 5 -17.04 -32.14 24.93
C LEU A 5 -17.07 -31.51 23.53
N VAL A 6 -17.69 -30.33 23.43
CA VAL A 6 -17.69 -29.56 22.19
C VAL A 6 -16.25 -29.21 21.87
N GLU A 7 -15.66 -29.88 20.88
CA GLU A 7 -14.31 -29.55 20.43
C GLU A 7 -14.32 -28.16 19.77
N HIS A 8 -13.66 -27.20 20.41
CA HIS A 8 -13.49 -25.87 19.83
C HIS A 8 -12.20 -25.78 19.01
N THR A 9 -12.24 -25.06 17.89
CA THR A 9 -11.06 -24.75 17.06
C THR A 9 -10.79 -23.26 17.05
N CYS A 10 -9.50 -22.89 17.00
CA CYS A 10 -9.10 -21.50 16.91
C CYS A 10 -9.48 -20.92 15.54
N SER A 11 -10.28 -19.85 15.53
CA SER A 11 -10.78 -19.20 14.31
C SER A 11 -9.71 -18.40 13.53
N ARG A 12 -8.46 -18.40 14.01
CA ARG A 12 -7.30 -17.91 13.26
C ARG A 12 -6.45 -19.05 12.72
N CYS A 13 -5.90 -19.90 13.58
CA CYS A 13 -4.91 -20.89 13.16
C CYS A 13 -5.49 -22.28 12.84
N GLY A 14 -6.78 -22.51 13.11
CA GLY A 14 -7.46 -23.78 12.86
C GLY A 14 -7.13 -24.91 13.84
N LYS A 15 -6.13 -24.76 14.71
CA LYS A 15 -5.74 -25.79 15.69
C LYS A 15 -6.82 -25.94 16.78
N LYS A 16 -7.02 -27.18 17.26
CA LYS A 16 -7.94 -27.52 18.36
C LYS A 16 -7.55 -26.81 19.66
N LEU A 17 -8.54 -26.34 20.40
CA LEU A 17 -8.40 -25.83 21.76
C LEU A 17 -8.66 -26.98 22.74
N ARG A 18 -7.59 -27.55 23.31
CA ARG A 18 -7.70 -28.60 24.34
C ARG A 18 -8.39 -28.03 25.58
N GLU A 19 -9.01 -28.86 26.42
CA GLU A 19 -9.76 -28.42 27.62
C GLU A 19 -8.99 -27.42 28.51
N ALA A 20 -7.71 -27.71 28.81
CA ALA A 20 -6.85 -26.81 29.60
C ALA A 20 -6.58 -25.46 28.90
N ALA A 21 -6.64 -25.41 27.57
CA ALA A 21 -6.46 -24.21 26.76
C ALA A 21 -7.74 -23.38 26.64
N ILE A 22 -8.94 -23.98 26.78
CA ILE A 22 -10.21 -23.25 26.72
C ILE A 22 -10.27 -22.19 27.83
N ARG A 23 -9.85 -22.52 29.06
CA ARG A 23 -9.81 -21.57 30.19
C ARG A 23 -8.89 -20.37 29.94
N LYS A 24 -7.88 -20.52 29.07
CA LYS A 24 -6.91 -19.47 28.71
C LYS A 24 -7.21 -18.81 27.37
N SER A 25 -8.17 -19.34 26.62
CA SER A 25 -8.56 -18.85 25.30
C SER A 25 -9.39 -17.57 25.41
N VAL A 26 -9.70 -16.97 24.25
CA VAL A 26 -10.59 -15.81 24.17
C VAL A 26 -11.82 -16.23 23.38
N HIS A 27 -12.99 -16.01 23.98
CA HIS A 27 -14.28 -16.24 23.34
C HIS A 27 -14.86 -14.92 22.84
N CYS A 28 -15.17 -14.87 21.54
CA CYS A 28 -15.84 -13.71 20.99
C CYS A 28 -17.36 -13.83 21.16
N ILE A 29 -17.94 -13.08 22.09
CA ILE A 29 -19.38 -13.15 22.40
C ILE A 29 -20.26 -12.67 21.24
N LYS A 30 -19.75 -11.78 20.38
CA LYS A 30 -20.49 -11.24 19.22
C LYS A 30 -20.70 -12.26 18.10
N CYS A 31 -19.72 -13.14 17.85
CA CYS A 31 -19.81 -14.11 16.75
C CYS A 31 -19.62 -15.56 17.19
N ASN A 32 -19.60 -15.80 18.50
CA ASN A 32 -19.43 -17.10 19.15
C ASN A 32 -18.15 -17.87 18.72
N ARG A 33 -17.11 -17.17 18.26
CA ARG A 33 -15.85 -17.78 17.80
C ARG A 33 -14.81 -17.84 18.92
N TRP A 34 -13.99 -18.88 18.89
CA TRP A 34 -12.92 -19.10 19.87
C TRP A 34 -11.53 -18.89 19.27
N TYR A 35 -10.59 -18.40 20.08
CA TYR A 35 -9.23 -18.11 19.66
C TYR A 35 -8.24 -18.50 20.76
N HIS A 36 -7.07 -19.01 20.39
CA HIS A 36 -5.93 -18.96 21.31
C HIS A 36 -5.70 -17.49 21.70
N ARG A 37 -5.32 -17.22 22.95
CA ARG A 37 -5.06 -15.86 23.42
C ARG A 37 -4.02 -15.13 22.57
N THR A 38 -2.93 -15.82 22.24
CA THR A 38 -1.88 -15.32 21.33
C THR A 38 -2.34 -15.11 19.89
N CYS A 39 -3.47 -15.70 19.49
CA CYS A 39 -4.03 -15.57 18.15
C CYS A 39 -5.10 -14.46 18.01
N PHE A 40 -5.75 -14.05 19.11
CA PHE A 40 -7.01 -13.29 19.06
C PHE A 40 -6.91 -11.99 18.25
N MET A 41 -5.82 -11.24 18.40
CA MET A 41 -5.52 -10.01 17.64
C MET A 41 -4.04 -9.86 17.29
N ALA A 42 -3.27 -10.97 17.25
CA ALA A 42 -1.89 -10.86 16.77
C ALA A 42 -1.88 -10.26 15.34
N ASP A 43 -0.83 -9.55 15.00
CA ASP A 43 -0.60 -8.95 13.68
C ASP A 43 -1.54 -7.80 13.30
N THR A 44 -2.52 -7.43 14.14
CA THR A 44 -3.37 -6.25 13.91
C THR A 44 -2.79 -4.97 14.51
N GLY A 45 -1.71 -5.10 15.31
CA GLY A 45 -1.14 -4.04 16.14
C GLY A 45 -2.06 -3.54 17.27
N VAL A 46 -3.18 -4.21 17.53
CA VAL A 46 -4.12 -3.84 18.61
C VAL A 46 -3.73 -4.58 19.88
N VAL A 47 -3.42 -3.84 20.94
CA VAL A 47 -3.15 -4.39 22.27
C VAL A 47 -4.47 -4.76 22.94
N ILE A 48 -4.54 -5.95 23.52
CA ILE A 48 -5.69 -6.42 24.32
C ILE A 48 -5.25 -6.47 25.78
N GLU A 49 -6.17 -6.16 26.69
CA GLU A 49 -5.95 -6.42 28.12
C GLU A 49 -5.67 -7.90 28.37
N GLU A 50 -4.54 -8.20 29.02
CA GLU A 50 -3.99 -9.55 29.13
C GLU A 50 -4.95 -10.58 29.77
N LYS A 51 -5.91 -10.12 30.58
CA LYS A 51 -6.77 -10.97 31.42
C LYS A 51 -8.21 -11.15 30.93
N ALA A 52 -8.66 -10.44 29.89
CA ALA A 52 -10.06 -10.53 29.44
C ALA A 52 -10.36 -11.92 28.82
N PRO A 53 -11.29 -12.74 29.37
CA PRO A 53 -11.62 -14.07 28.84
C PRO A 53 -12.56 -14.00 27.62
N THR A 54 -13.26 -12.88 27.47
CA THR A 54 -14.24 -12.64 26.40
C THR A 54 -13.97 -11.30 25.71
N SER A 55 -14.51 -11.15 24.50
CA SER A 55 -14.48 -9.88 23.77
C SER A 55 -15.60 -9.83 22.73
N ASP A 56 -16.05 -8.64 22.36
CA ASP A 56 -17.00 -8.41 21.27
C ASP A 56 -16.31 -7.96 19.97
N ARG A 57 -14.98 -7.77 19.98
CA ARG A 57 -14.18 -7.19 18.89
C ARG A 57 -13.07 -8.12 18.40
N CYS A 58 -13.43 -9.34 17.99
CA CYS A 58 -12.47 -10.22 17.32
C CYS A 58 -12.18 -9.80 15.88
N VAL A 59 -11.08 -10.27 15.31
CA VAL A 59 -10.71 -9.95 13.92
C VAL A 59 -11.77 -10.36 12.89
N CYS A 60 -12.50 -11.45 13.11
CA CYS A 60 -13.61 -11.82 12.23
C CYS A 60 -14.78 -10.83 12.30
N CYS A 61 -15.07 -10.27 13.48
CA CYS A 61 -16.11 -9.24 13.65
C CYS A 61 -15.67 -7.90 13.06
N LEU A 62 -14.40 -7.55 13.22
CA LEU A 62 -13.84 -6.27 12.76
C LEU A 62 -13.60 -6.25 11.26
N ALA A 63 -13.14 -7.37 10.69
CA ALA A 63 -12.92 -7.52 9.26
C ALA A 63 -14.21 -7.92 8.53
N GLY A 64 -15.13 -8.64 9.16
CA GLY A 64 -16.24 -9.29 8.47
C GLY A 64 -15.78 -10.51 7.66
N THR A 65 -16.66 -11.49 7.54
CA THR A 65 -16.34 -12.77 6.89
C THR A 65 -16.95 -12.86 5.50
N ILE A 66 -16.21 -13.41 4.55
CA ILE A 66 -16.68 -13.68 3.19
C ILE A 66 -16.91 -15.19 3.06
N ASP A 67 -18.14 -15.57 2.77
CA ASP A 67 -18.41 -16.92 2.27
C ASP A 67 -18.24 -16.92 0.75
N MET A 68 -17.12 -17.45 0.27
CA MET A 68 -16.79 -17.50 -1.17
C MET A 68 -17.81 -18.33 -1.98
N LYS A 69 -18.59 -19.23 -1.34
CA LYS A 69 -19.65 -20.01 -2.00
C LYS A 69 -20.97 -19.25 -2.08
N SER A 70 -21.27 -18.44 -1.07
CA SER A 70 -22.47 -17.63 -1.00
C SER A 70 -22.31 -16.35 -1.81
N LYS A 71 -23.03 -16.21 -2.92
CA LYS A 71 -23.04 -14.98 -3.73
C LYS A 71 -23.67 -13.77 -3.03
N ARG A 72 -24.04 -13.86 -1.73
CA ARG A 72 -24.75 -12.81 -0.99
C ARG A 72 -23.99 -11.47 -0.91
N TYR A 73 -22.65 -11.48 -0.96
CA TYR A 73 -21.86 -10.24 -0.96
C TYR A 73 -21.88 -9.49 -2.30
N SER A 74 -22.43 -10.08 -3.36
CA SER A 74 -22.30 -9.56 -4.73
C SER A 74 -23.36 -8.51 -5.13
N HIS A 75 -24.46 -8.36 -4.40
CA HIS A 75 -25.54 -7.46 -4.84
C HIS A 75 -25.23 -5.97 -4.70
N HIS A 76 -24.39 -5.58 -3.74
CA HIS A 76 -24.06 -4.16 -3.47
C HIS A 76 -22.66 -3.74 -3.96
N MET A 77 -21.91 -4.65 -4.56
CA MET A 77 -20.56 -4.37 -5.06
C MET A 77 -20.59 -3.96 -6.52
N ASN A 78 -19.75 -2.98 -6.90
CA ASN A 78 -19.45 -2.73 -8.31
C ASN A 78 -18.62 -3.89 -8.92
N LYS A 79 -18.45 -3.91 -10.24
CA LYS A 79 -17.74 -4.99 -10.95
C LYS A 79 -16.28 -5.16 -10.49
N TYR A 80 -15.62 -4.07 -10.12
CA TYR A 80 -14.22 -4.06 -9.70
C TYR A 80 -14.04 -4.70 -8.32
N ALA A 81 -14.90 -4.37 -7.35
CA ALA A 81 -14.91 -4.99 -6.04
C ALA A 81 -15.19 -6.50 -6.12
N LYS A 82 -16.11 -6.93 -7.01
CA LYS A 82 -16.34 -8.38 -7.26
C LYS A 82 -15.09 -9.08 -7.80
N GLY A 83 -14.43 -8.46 -8.80
CA GLY A 83 -13.18 -8.97 -9.36
C GLY A 83 -12.07 -9.03 -8.30
N PHE A 84 -11.98 -8.00 -7.46
CA PHE A 84 -11.03 -7.91 -6.36
C PHE A 84 -11.22 -9.04 -5.35
N ILE A 85 -12.44 -9.29 -4.86
CA ILE A 85 -12.67 -10.38 -3.89
C ILE A 85 -12.23 -11.73 -4.45
N LYS A 86 -12.48 -11.98 -5.74
CA LYS A 86 -12.11 -13.22 -6.42
C LYS A 86 -10.59 -13.34 -6.63
N ASN A 87 -9.95 -12.30 -7.15
CA ASN A 87 -8.59 -12.39 -7.67
C ASN A 87 -7.54 -11.84 -6.70
N GLY A 88 -7.94 -11.01 -5.74
CA GLY A 88 -7.05 -10.27 -4.84
C GLY A 88 -6.56 -8.95 -5.42
N PHE A 89 -6.98 -8.60 -6.65
CA PHE A 89 -6.64 -7.32 -7.30
C PHE A 89 -7.67 -6.94 -8.37
N CYS A 90 -7.67 -5.66 -8.78
CA CYS A 90 -8.39 -5.16 -9.94
C CYS A 90 -7.73 -3.89 -10.50
N VAL A 91 -8.00 -3.58 -11.77
CA VAL A 91 -7.60 -2.30 -12.40
C VAL A 91 -8.85 -1.45 -12.59
N VAL A 92 -8.78 -0.19 -12.17
CA VAL A 92 -9.92 0.73 -12.08
C VAL A 92 -9.54 2.07 -12.74
N PRO A 93 -10.40 2.67 -13.60
CA PRO A 93 -10.13 3.99 -14.15
C PRO A 93 -10.19 5.07 -13.05
N LEU A 94 -9.37 6.12 -13.21
CA LEU A 94 -9.44 7.32 -12.34
C LEU A 94 -10.50 8.32 -12.80
N ALA A 95 -10.81 8.32 -14.10
CA ALA A 95 -11.72 9.26 -14.74
C ALA A 95 -13.04 8.59 -15.11
N GLU A 96 -14.14 9.35 -15.04
CA GLU A 96 -15.46 8.93 -15.52
C GLU A 96 -15.73 9.46 -16.93
N THR A 97 -15.08 10.58 -17.30
CA THR A 97 -15.21 11.23 -18.61
C THR A 97 -13.89 11.33 -19.35
N LYS A 98 -13.96 11.58 -20.67
CA LYS A 98 -12.76 11.77 -21.51
C LYS A 98 -11.97 13.02 -21.10
N THR A 99 -12.66 14.12 -20.79
CA THR A 99 -12.03 15.39 -20.37
C THR A 99 -11.29 15.23 -19.05
N GLU A 100 -11.87 14.53 -18.09
CA GLU A 100 -11.18 14.18 -16.84
C GLU A 100 -9.95 13.32 -17.09
N LEU A 101 -10.04 12.35 -18.00
CA LEU A 101 -8.91 11.49 -18.36
C LEU A 101 -7.77 12.30 -18.98
N GLU A 102 -8.08 13.23 -19.89
CA GLU A 102 -7.10 14.14 -20.49
C GLU A 102 -6.39 14.98 -19.42
N GLN A 103 -7.14 15.57 -18.48
CA GLN A 103 -6.56 16.34 -17.39
C GLN A 103 -5.70 15.48 -16.46
N ILE A 104 -6.21 14.32 -16.01
CA ILE A 104 -5.48 13.41 -15.12
C ILE A 104 -4.18 12.93 -15.78
N THR A 105 -4.22 12.54 -17.05
CA THR A 105 -3.02 12.04 -17.75
C THR A 105 -1.96 13.14 -17.95
N GLN A 106 -2.40 14.39 -18.14
CA GLN A 106 -1.50 15.55 -18.18
C GLN A 106 -0.85 15.81 -16.81
N ASP A 107 -1.63 15.73 -15.73
CA ASP A 107 -1.14 15.90 -14.37
C ASP A 107 -0.13 14.80 -14.01
N LEU A 108 -0.47 13.53 -14.28
CA LEU A 108 0.42 12.39 -14.04
C LEU A 108 1.74 12.52 -14.81
N SER A 109 1.71 13.01 -16.05
CA SER A 109 2.91 13.26 -16.85
C SER A 109 3.79 14.36 -16.23
N THR A 110 3.18 15.42 -15.72
CA THR A 110 3.89 16.49 -15.00
C THR A 110 4.52 15.95 -13.72
N TRP A 111 3.75 15.17 -12.95
CA TRP A 111 4.23 14.58 -11.70
C TRP A 111 5.35 13.56 -11.93
N ASN A 112 5.34 12.85 -13.06
CA ASN A 112 6.44 11.99 -13.47
C ASN A 112 7.74 12.79 -13.60
N ALA A 113 7.72 13.91 -14.32
CA ALA A 113 8.91 14.75 -14.50
C ALA A 113 9.41 15.33 -13.15
N ASP A 114 8.51 15.84 -12.31
CA ASP A 114 8.84 16.34 -10.97
C ASP A 114 9.51 15.26 -10.11
N LEU A 115 8.93 14.06 -10.10
CA LEU A 115 9.43 12.94 -9.31
C LEU A 115 10.81 12.47 -9.79
N LEU A 116 11.04 12.36 -11.10
CA LEU A 116 12.34 11.93 -11.62
C LEU A 116 13.43 12.94 -11.29
N ARG A 117 13.10 14.23 -11.30
CA ARG A 117 13.98 15.29 -10.82
C ARG A 117 14.30 15.14 -9.33
N TYR A 118 13.26 14.93 -8.51
CA TYR A 118 13.41 14.73 -7.07
C TYR A 118 14.25 13.48 -6.75
N PHE A 119 14.03 12.39 -7.47
CA PHE A 119 14.83 11.16 -7.35
C PHE A 119 16.30 11.40 -7.69
N LYS A 120 16.59 12.10 -8.79
CA LYS A 120 17.97 12.43 -9.18
C LYS A 120 18.66 13.24 -8.07
N ALA A 121 17.95 14.22 -7.50
CA ALA A 121 18.49 15.04 -6.42
C ALA A 121 18.75 14.24 -5.13
N LEU A 122 17.85 13.31 -4.77
CA LEU A 122 18.06 12.36 -3.66
C LEU A 122 19.30 11.49 -3.89
N LEU A 123 19.43 10.92 -5.09
CA LEU A 123 20.54 10.04 -5.43
C LEU A 123 21.88 10.80 -5.39
N THR A 124 21.95 11.98 -6.00
CA THR A 124 23.15 12.83 -5.95
C THR A 124 23.51 13.23 -4.53
N THR A 125 22.52 13.56 -3.69
CA THR A 125 22.79 13.90 -2.28
C THR A 125 23.35 12.71 -1.52
N TYR A 126 22.81 11.51 -1.74
CA TYR A 126 23.33 10.28 -1.13
C TYR A 126 24.77 10.00 -1.58
N GLU A 127 25.06 10.09 -2.88
CA GLU A 127 26.38 9.86 -3.45
C GLU A 127 27.41 10.86 -2.90
N CYS A 128 27.09 12.15 -2.87
CA CYS A 128 27.99 13.16 -2.28
C CYS A 128 28.26 12.90 -0.79
N GLN A 129 27.24 12.52 0.00
CA GLN A 129 27.44 12.15 1.41
C GLN A 129 28.39 10.95 1.55
N ALA A 130 28.28 9.97 0.64
CA ALA A 130 29.10 8.75 0.68
C ALA A 130 30.56 9.04 0.30
N GLU A 131 30.80 9.94 -0.66
CA GLU A 131 32.14 10.36 -1.08
C GLU A 131 32.88 11.17 -0.01
N MET A 132 32.15 11.96 0.80
CA MET A 132 32.74 12.78 1.86
C MET A 132 33.26 11.97 3.07
N GLY A 133 33.25 10.63 3.00
CA GLY A 133 33.88 9.75 3.99
C GLY A 133 33.15 9.65 5.34
N GLY A 134 31.94 10.18 5.44
CA GLY A 134 31.10 10.06 6.63
C GLY A 134 30.44 8.67 6.74
N ALA A 135 29.98 8.31 7.95
CA ALA A 135 29.15 7.13 8.15
C ALA A 135 27.77 7.33 7.49
N VAL A 136 27.66 7.00 6.20
CA VAL A 136 26.42 7.08 5.43
C VAL A 136 25.59 5.82 5.65
N PRO A 137 24.33 5.95 6.10
CA PRO A 137 23.45 4.79 6.23
C PRO A 137 23.18 4.14 4.87
N SER A 138 23.04 2.81 4.82
CA SER A 138 22.67 2.12 3.59
C SER A 138 21.29 2.55 3.08
N LEU A 139 21.08 2.51 1.77
CA LEU A 139 19.75 2.73 1.19
C LEU A 139 18.75 1.61 1.53
N GLU A 140 19.19 0.43 1.99
CA GLU A 140 18.27 -0.65 2.34
C GLU A 140 17.50 -0.38 3.65
N SER A 141 18.17 0.19 4.66
CA SER A 141 17.60 0.34 6.01
C SER A 141 17.88 1.69 6.68
N GLY A 142 18.68 2.55 6.06
CA GLY A 142 19.20 3.75 6.70
C GLY A 142 18.25 4.94 6.73
N TYR A 143 17.46 5.12 5.67
CA TYR A 143 16.67 6.32 5.47
C TYR A 143 15.16 6.08 5.55
N SER A 144 14.44 7.00 6.19
CA SER A 144 12.98 6.96 6.35
C SER A 144 12.24 7.38 5.09
N ASN A 145 12.86 8.12 4.18
CA ASN A 145 12.19 8.69 3.01
C ASN A 145 12.78 8.26 1.66
N PHE A 146 13.92 7.57 1.63
CA PHE A 146 14.54 7.13 0.38
C PHE A 146 15.25 5.79 0.56
N ARG A 147 14.69 4.73 -0.02
CA ARG A 147 15.16 3.36 0.26
C ARG A 147 15.32 2.57 -1.02
N GLN A 148 16.31 1.69 -1.08
CA GLN A 148 16.44 0.70 -2.13
C GLN A 148 15.80 -0.62 -1.66
N ARG A 149 14.74 -1.07 -2.35
CA ARG A 149 14.00 -2.29 -1.98
C ARG A 149 14.61 -3.55 -2.59
N CYS A 150 15.22 -3.40 -3.76
CA CYS A 150 16.07 -4.37 -4.44
C CYS A 150 16.93 -3.62 -5.47
N PRO A 151 17.94 -4.24 -6.09
CA PRO A 151 18.78 -3.57 -7.08
C PRO A 151 17.96 -2.85 -8.16
N GLY A 152 18.23 -1.56 -8.34
CA GLY A 152 17.53 -0.65 -9.26
C GLY A 152 16.09 -0.25 -8.89
N ARG A 153 15.56 -0.65 -7.72
CA ARG A 153 14.20 -0.30 -7.28
C ARG A 153 14.22 0.51 -6.00
N PHE A 154 13.61 1.68 -6.04
CA PHE A 154 13.60 2.63 -4.94
C PHE A 154 12.18 2.88 -4.42
N GLU A 155 12.08 3.15 -3.13
CA GLU A 155 10.92 3.69 -2.45
C GLU A 155 11.24 5.13 -2.03
N ILE A 156 10.37 6.06 -2.38
CA ILE A 156 10.48 7.48 -2.05
C ILE A 156 9.24 7.88 -1.27
N ILE A 157 9.41 8.51 -0.11
CA ILE A 157 8.32 9.05 0.71
C ILE A 157 8.53 10.55 0.81
N ALA A 158 7.58 11.34 0.31
CA ALA A 158 7.67 12.79 0.36
C ALA A 158 6.28 13.42 0.44
N ASP A 159 6.17 14.55 1.14
CA ASP A 159 4.88 15.19 1.41
C ASP A 159 4.19 15.66 0.14
N PHE A 160 4.95 16.11 -0.86
CA PHE A 160 4.40 16.50 -2.17
C PHE A 160 3.80 15.32 -2.94
N ILE A 161 4.27 14.08 -2.69
CA ILE A 161 3.67 12.89 -3.30
C ILE A 161 2.31 12.67 -2.65
N THR A 162 2.28 12.65 -1.31
CA THR A 162 1.06 12.46 -0.51
C THR A 162 0.00 13.51 -0.85
N SER A 163 0.38 14.79 -0.94
CA SER A 163 -0.53 15.90 -1.26
C SER A 163 -1.12 15.82 -2.68
N LYS A 164 -0.48 15.08 -3.59
CA LYS A 164 -0.97 14.82 -4.96
C LYS A 164 -1.83 13.57 -5.02
N VAL A 165 -1.30 12.43 -4.57
CA VAL A 165 -1.92 11.12 -4.79
C VAL A 165 -3.16 10.87 -3.93
N VAL A 166 -3.19 11.36 -2.68
CA VAL A 166 -4.33 11.12 -1.79
C VAL A 166 -5.58 11.85 -2.29
N PRO A 167 -5.54 13.14 -2.65
CA PRO A 167 -6.69 13.82 -3.25
C PRO A 167 -7.12 13.22 -4.59
N LEU A 168 -6.18 12.83 -5.46
CA LEU A 168 -6.50 12.17 -6.73
C LEU A 168 -7.37 10.91 -6.51
N VAL A 169 -6.95 10.04 -5.58
CA VAL A 169 -7.72 8.82 -5.26
C VAL A 169 -9.03 9.16 -4.56
N ALA A 170 -9.07 10.18 -3.70
CA ALA A 170 -10.29 10.62 -3.02
C ALA A 170 -11.35 11.17 -3.98
N ASN A 171 -10.93 11.81 -5.07
CA ASN A 171 -11.82 12.42 -6.06
C ASN A 171 -12.28 11.43 -7.15
N ALA A 172 -11.60 10.29 -7.31
CA ALA A 172 -11.96 9.26 -8.29
C ALA A 172 -13.18 8.44 -7.81
N GLN A 173 -14.36 8.72 -8.36
CA GLN A 173 -15.65 8.16 -7.91
C GLN A 173 -15.66 6.62 -7.95
N THR A 174 -15.36 6.00 -9.10
CA THR A 174 -15.33 4.54 -9.21
C THR A 174 -14.32 3.89 -8.25
N VAL A 175 -13.17 4.54 -8.01
CA VAL A 175 -12.16 4.05 -7.06
C VAL A 175 -12.69 4.11 -5.63
N GLN A 176 -13.29 5.22 -5.21
CA GLN A 176 -13.88 5.33 -3.87
C GLN A 176 -15.02 4.33 -3.65
N GLN A 177 -15.94 4.18 -4.61
CA GLN A 177 -17.00 3.17 -4.53
C GLN A 177 -16.44 1.75 -4.38
N THR A 178 -15.33 1.46 -5.05
CA THR A 178 -14.63 0.17 -4.93
C THR A 178 -14.02 0.00 -3.54
N LEU A 179 -13.31 1.02 -3.04
CA LEU A 179 -12.71 1.00 -1.71
C LEU A 179 -13.77 0.89 -0.60
N ASP A 180 -14.88 1.62 -0.70
CA ASP A 180 -15.97 1.60 0.28
C ASP A 180 -16.66 0.23 0.32
N ALA A 181 -16.90 -0.38 -0.83
CA ALA A 181 -17.45 -1.73 -0.90
C ALA A 181 -16.54 -2.78 -0.22
N LEU A 182 -15.22 -2.57 -0.23
CA LEU A 182 -14.23 -3.52 0.29
C LEU A 182 -13.85 -3.28 1.75
N LEU A 183 -13.78 -2.00 2.19
CA LEU A 183 -13.28 -1.60 3.51
C LEU A 183 -14.36 -1.07 4.45
N CYS A 184 -15.46 -0.51 3.92
CA CYS A 184 -16.43 0.29 4.67
C CYS A 184 -17.90 -0.09 4.40
N ASN A 185 -18.18 -1.27 3.84
CA ASN A 185 -19.56 -1.63 3.50
C ASN A 185 -20.45 -1.78 4.76
N SER A 186 -21.78 -1.81 4.59
CA SER A 186 -22.74 -1.81 5.70
C SER A 186 -22.58 -2.97 6.69
N GLN A 187 -21.94 -4.07 6.32
CA GLN A 187 -21.64 -5.20 7.22
C GLN A 187 -20.42 -4.92 8.11
N LEU A 188 -19.62 -3.92 7.75
CA LEU A 188 -18.35 -3.55 8.34
C LEU A 188 -18.57 -2.24 9.11
N GLN A 189 -18.78 -2.34 10.42
CA GLN A 189 -19.00 -1.18 11.30
C GLN A 189 -17.71 -0.38 11.54
N THR A 190 -16.93 -0.10 10.48
CA THR A 190 -15.58 0.47 10.55
C THR A 190 -15.31 1.39 9.37
N GLY A 191 -14.69 2.55 9.61
CA GLY A 191 -14.18 3.40 8.54
C GLY A 191 -12.85 2.93 7.94
N LYS A 192 -12.38 3.64 6.93
CA LYS A 192 -11.04 3.52 6.34
C LYS A 192 -10.19 4.75 6.66
N LYS A 193 -8.87 4.57 6.72
CA LYS A 193 -7.85 5.62 6.87
C LYS A 193 -6.74 5.41 5.86
N VAL A 194 -6.02 6.48 5.52
CA VAL A 194 -4.73 6.35 4.85
C VAL A 194 -3.72 5.80 5.86
N MET A 195 -3.01 4.75 5.46
CA MET A 195 -2.00 4.08 6.27
C MET A 195 -0.59 4.49 5.87
N SER A 196 -0.34 4.63 4.57
CA SER A 196 0.96 5.04 4.02
C SER A 196 0.78 5.55 2.59
N SER A 197 1.68 6.41 2.14
CA SER A 197 1.75 6.89 0.76
C SER A 197 3.19 7.22 0.36
N GLY A 198 3.49 7.10 -0.93
CA GLY A 198 4.82 7.33 -1.46
C GLY A 198 4.91 6.95 -2.92
N CYS A 199 6.12 6.65 -3.39
CA CYS A 199 6.40 6.23 -4.75
C CYS A 199 7.35 5.04 -4.77
N PHE A 200 7.02 4.03 -5.58
CA PHE A 200 7.98 3.03 -6.04
C PHE A 200 8.52 3.42 -7.41
N LEU A 201 9.83 3.61 -7.52
CA LEU A 201 10.54 3.88 -8.77
C LEU A 201 11.36 2.66 -9.18
N SER A 202 11.16 2.16 -10.40
CA SER A 202 11.95 1.05 -10.95
C SER A 202 12.79 1.54 -12.12
N LEU A 203 14.11 1.57 -11.97
CA LEU A 203 15.01 1.92 -13.07
C LEU A 203 15.06 0.79 -14.10
N MET A 204 15.50 1.12 -15.32
CA MET A 204 15.84 0.13 -16.35
C MET A 204 16.72 -0.97 -15.76
N GLY A 205 16.41 -2.23 -16.05
CA GLY A 205 17.19 -3.38 -15.60
C GLY A 205 17.00 -3.75 -14.12
N SER A 206 16.20 -2.99 -13.35
CA SER A 206 15.85 -3.35 -11.96
C SER A 206 15.36 -4.79 -11.85
N GLU A 207 15.68 -5.46 -10.75
CA GLU A 207 15.39 -6.88 -10.61
C GLU A 207 13.91 -7.17 -10.34
N THR A 208 13.50 -8.40 -10.66
CA THR A 208 12.23 -8.97 -10.23
C THR A 208 12.31 -9.25 -8.73
N GLN A 209 11.35 -8.74 -7.98
CA GLN A 209 11.29 -8.98 -6.53
C GLN A 209 10.88 -10.43 -6.23
N ASN A 210 11.21 -10.89 -5.02
CA ASN A 210 10.65 -12.12 -4.50
C ASN A 210 9.13 -12.00 -4.35
N ALA A 211 8.41 -13.11 -4.55
CA ALA A 211 6.98 -13.16 -4.29
C ALA A 211 6.69 -12.99 -2.80
N HIS A 212 5.80 -12.07 -2.45
CA HIS A 212 5.48 -11.74 -1.06
C HIS A 212 4.05 -11.23 -0.91
N THR A 213 3.60 -11.11 0.33
CA THR A 213 2.40 -10.37 0.74
C THR A 213 2.84 -9.14 1.51
N ASP A 214 2.10 -8.04 1.44
CA ASP A 214 2.45 -6.82 2.19
C ASP A 214 2.02 -6.89 3.65
N GLY A 215 1.01 -7.70 3.96
CA GLY A 215 0.63 -8.01 5.32
C GLY A 215 0.14 -9.43 5.52
N PRO A 216 0.01 -9.85 6.78
CA PRO A 216 -0.27 -11.23 7.12
C PRO A 216 -1.73 -11.62 6.87
N ALA A 217 -1.95 -12.92 6.73
CA ALA A 217 -3.28 -13.50 6.83
C ALA A 217 -3.76 -13.42 8.29
N LEU A 218 -4.82 -12.65 8.54
CA LEU A 218 -5.40 -12.52 9.88
C LEU A 218 -6.20 -13.76 10.31
N SER A 219 -6.53 -14.66 9.37
CA SER A 219 -7.06 -15.99 9.61
C SER A 219 -6.63 -16.96 8.51
N ASN A 220 -6.33 -18.20 8.89
CA ASN A 220 -6.00 -19.32 8.01
C ASN A 220 -7.18 -20.30 7.85
N VAL A 221 -8.33 -19.99 8.45
CA VAL A 221 -9.53 -20.85 8.42
C VAL A 221 -10.80 -20.11 8.05
N VAL A 222 -10.78 -18.77 8.05
CA VAL A 222 -11.90 -17.93 7.67
C VAL A 222 -11.47 -16.94 6.60
N ASN A 223 -12.21 -16.88 5.50
CA ASN A 223 -12.05 -15.82 4.51
C ASN A 223 -12.60 -14.52 5.08
N LEU A 224 -11.74 -13.50 5.15
CA LEU A 224 -12.09 -12.18 5.65
C LEU A 224 -12.12 -11.18 4.52
N PHE A 225 -12.97 -10.17 4.63
CA PHE A 225 -12.83 -8.98 3.79
C PHE A 225 -11.45 -8.33 3.99
N PRO A 226 -10.99 -7.54 3.00
CA PRO A 226 -9.71 -6.85 3.11
C PRO A 226 -9.69 -5.94 4.34
N TYR A 227 -8.56 -5.95 5.05
CA TYR A 227 -8.29 -5.02 6.14
C TYR A 227 -7.39 -3.86 5.69
N ALA A 228 -6.67 -4.06 4.59
CA ALA A 228 -5.87 -3.05 3.91
C ALA A 228 -5.85 -3.32 2.40
N ILE A 229 -5.73 -2.24 1.61
CA ILE A 229 -5.70 -2.26 0.16
C ILE A 229 -4.64 -1.26 -0.29
N ASN A 230 -3.74 -1.72 -1.14
CA ASN A 230 -2.82 -0.85 -1.86
C ASN A 230 -3.51 -0.31 -3.12
N VAL A 231 -3.34 0.98 -3.39
CA VAL A 231 -3.75 1.66 -4.61
C VAL A 231 -2.49 2.15 -5.29
N PHE A 232 -2.10 1.48 -6.38
CA PHE A 232 -0.96 1.85 -7.20
C PHE A 232 -1.44 2.76 -8.34
N VAL A 233 -0.82 3.92 -8.45
CA VAL A 233 -1.07 4.97 -9.45
C VAL A 233 0.18 5.13 -10.31
N PRO A 234 0.29 4.39 -11.44
CA PRO A 234 1.41 4.55 -12.35
C PRO A 234 1.45 5.95 -12.96
N LEU A 235 2.63 6.56 -13.00
CA LEU A 235 2.82 7.84 -13.71
C LEU A 235 3.19 7.63 -15.19
N ILE A 236 3.29 6.36 -15.61
CA ILE A 236 3.45 5.90 -16.98
C ILE A 236 2.60 4.65 -17.20
N SER A 237 2.30 4.29 -18.44
CA SER A 237 1.64 3.02 -18.74
C SER A 237 2.51 1.81 -18.38
N VAL A 238 1.89 0.81 -17.77
CA VAL A 238 2.52 -0.40 -17.25
C VAL A 238 1.99 -1.64 -17.97
N ASP A 239 2.89 -2.54 -18.33
CA ASP A 239 2.58 -3.84 -18.94
C ASP A 239 3.45 -4.94 -18.30
N SER A 240 3.40 -6.16 -18.82
CA SER A 240 4.16 -7.30 -18.30
C SER A 240 5.69 -7.13 -18.32
N ARG A 241 6.23 -6.15 -19.06
CA ARG A 241 7.68 -5.88 -19.13
C ARG A 241 8.16 -4.93 -18.04
N ASN A 242 7.25 -4.28 -17.34
CA ASN A 242 7.57 -3.40 -16.23
C ASN A 242 6.48 -3.45 -15.16
N GLY A 243 5.78 -4.58 -15.00
CA GLY A 243 4.54 -4.67 -14.24
C GLY A 243 4.68 -5.03 -12.76
N THR A 244 3.53 -5.21 -12.13
CA THR A 244 3.38 -6.02 -10.93
C THR A 244 2.75 -7.34 -11.36
N GLU A 245 3.27 -8.45 -10.87
CA GLU A 245 2.71 -9.78 -11.09
C GLU A 245 2.00 -10.25 -9.82
N PHE A 246 0.84 -10.88 -10.01
CA PHE A 246 -0.03 -11.39 -8.95
C PHE A 246 -0.22 -12.89 -9.10
N PHE A 247 -0.54 -13.53 -7.98
CA PHE A 247 -0.95 -14.93 -7.91
C PHE A 247 -2.44 -14.97 -7.52
N PRO A 248 -3.37 -14.95 -8.49
CA PRO A 248 -4.78 -14.74 -8.21
C PRO A 248 -5.36 -15.78 -7.25
N GLY A 249 -6.07 -15.32 -6.22
CA GLY A 249 -6.72 -16.18 -5.22
C GLY A 249 -5.82 -16.60 -4.06
N SER A 250 -4.54 -16.25 -4.04
CA SER A 250 -3.61 -16.63 -2.95
C SER A 250 -3.99 -16.04 -1.58
N HIS A 251 -4.82 -14.99 -1.56
CA HIS A 251 -5.37 -14.38 -0.33
C HIS A 251 -6.55 -15.17 0.25
N VAL A 252 -7.08 -16.15 -0.49
CA VAL A 252 -8.23 -16.96 -0.11
C VAL A 252 -7.78 -18.17 0.69
N VAL A 253 -8.35 -18.33 1.87
CA VAL A 253 -8.10 -19.47 2.77
C VAL A 253 -8.47 -20.79 2.09
N GLY A 254 -7.53 -21.74 2.16
CA GLY A 254 -7.71 -23.10 1.65
C GLY A 254 -7.68 -23.20 0.12
N ASP A 255 -7.60 -22.08 -0.59
CA ASP A 255 -7.43 -22.11 -2.03
C ASP A 255 -5.94 -22.31 -2.37
N ARG A 256 -5.59 -23.57 -2.64
CA ARG A 256 -4.27 -23.96 -3.13
C ARG A 256 -4.18 -23.93 -4.65
N ARG A 257 -5.17 -23.35 -5.36
CA ARG A 257 -5.11 -23.24 -6.81
C ARG A 257 -3.81 -22.53 -7.18
N GLN A 258 -2.93 -23.25 -7.86
CA GLN A 258 -1.83 -22.67 -8.61
C GLN A 258 -2.41 -21.97 -9.84
N SER A 259 -3.19 -20.91 -9.60
CA SER A 259 -3.58 -20.00 -10.66
C SER A 259 -2.31 -19.52 -11.33
N LYS A 260 -2.25 -19.58 -12.67
CA LYS A 260 -1.15 -18.98 -13.40
C LYS A 260 -1.00 -17.53 -12.95
N SER A 261 0.24 -17.11 -12.68
CA SER A 261 0.50 -15.73 -12.31
C SER A 261 0.09 -14.79 -13.45
N VAL A 262 -0.37 -13.60 -13.08
CA VAL A 262 -0.91 -12.60 -14.02
C VAL A 262 -0.26 -11.26 -13.74
N SER A 263 0.21 -10.59 -14.78
CA SER A 263 0.61 -9.18 -14.71
C SER A 263 -0.41 -8.34 -15.47
N PRO A 264 -1.40 -7.72 -14.79
CA PRO A 264 -2.41 -6.94 -15.47
C PRO A 264 -1.77 -5.66 -16.04
N PRO A 265 -2.04 -5.31 -17.31
CA PRO A 265 -1.64 -4.00 -17.82
C PRO A 265 -2.43 -2.90 -17.10
N VAL A 266 -1.78 -1.77 -16.87
CA VAL A 266 -2.37 -0.58 -16.26
C VAL A 266 -2.05 0.60 -17.16
N ALA A 267 -3.07 1.09 -17.85
CA ALA A 267 -2.94 2.28 -18.68
C ALA A 267 -2.73 3.53 -17.81
N LEU A 268 -2.05 4.54 -18.35
CA LEU A 268 -2.01 5.86 -17.75
C LEU A 268 -3.44 6.40 -17.53
N GLY A 269 -3.73 6.93 -16.35
CA GLY A 269 -5.10 7.31 -15.95
C GLY A 269 -5.95 6.17 -15.35
N SER A 270 -5.36 4.99 -15.13
CA SER A 270 -5.95 3.91 -14.33
C SER A 270 -5.10 3.57 -13.12
N VAL A 271 -5.71 2.94 -12.12
CA VAL A 271 -5.04 2.48 -10.90
C VAL A 271 -5.18 0.98 -10.73
N LEU A 272 -4.18 0.39 -10.07
CA LEU A 272 -4.16 -1.01 -9.68
C LEU A 272 -4.45 -1.09 -8.17
N LEU A 273 -5.57 -1.70 -7.82
CA LEU A 273 -5.95 -2.00 -6.45
C LEU A 273 -5.60 -3.45 -6.13
N PHE A 274 -4.97 -3.72 -4.99
CA PHE A 274 -4.74 -5.10 -4.55
C PHE A 274 -4.80 -5.29 -3.05
N ASP A 275 -5.20 -6.50 -2.64
CA ASP A 275 -5.36 -6.93 -1.26
C ASP A 275 -3.99 -7.03 -0.60
N TYR A 276 -3.85 -6.51 0.61
CA TYR A 276 -2.60 -6.58 1.37
C TYR A 276 -2.06 -8.02 1.55
N ARG A 277 -2.95 -9.02 1.44
CA ARG A 277 -2.67 -10.44 1.60
C ARG A 277 -2.44 -11.17 0.28
N VAL A 278 -2.66 -10.55 -0.88
CA VAL A 278 -2.42 -11.24 -2.16
C VAL A 278 -0.92 -11.36 -2.39
N VAL A 279 -0.48 -12.54 -2.82
CA VAL A 279 0.91 -12.79 -3.17
C VAL A 279 1.17 -12.07 -4.49
N HIS A 280 2.22 -11.26 -4.50
CA HIS A 280 2.59 -10.46 -5.64
C HIS A 280 4.10 -10.20 -5.66
N ARG A 281 4.59 -9.64 -6.77
CA ARG A 281 5.96 -9.13 -6.90
C ARG A 281 6.05 -8.05 -7.97
N GLY A 282 6.93 -7.06 -7.75
CA GLY A 282 7.35 -6.17 -8.82
C GLY A 282 8.22 -6.93 -9.83
N LEU A 283 7.87 -6.87 -11.11
CA LEU A 283 8.68 -7.44 -12.19
C LEU A 283 9.87 -6.55 -12.51
N ARG A 284 10.90 -7.15 -13.11
CA ARG A 284 11.99 -6.44 -13.76
C ARG A 284 11.45 -5.34 -14.67
N ASN A 285 12.06 -4.16 -14.66
CA ASN A 285 11.79 -3.16 -15.68
C ASN A 285 12.66 -3.41 -16.91
N ALA A 286 12.09 -4.04 -17.93
CA ALA A 286 12.75 -4.32 -19.20
C ALA A 286 12.56 -3.19 -20.24
N LYS A 287 11.99 -2.04 -19.84
CA LYS A 287 11.89 -0.84 -20.68
C LYS A 287 13.09 0.09 -20.43
N SER A 288 13.39 0.97 -21.39
CA SER A 288 14.44 1.99 -21.24
C SER A 288 14.08 3.03 -20.18
N GLU A 289 12.80 3.40 -20.12
CA GLU A 289 12.32 4.43 -19.23
C GLU A 289 12.14 3.93 -17.79
N PRO A 290 12.47 4.76 -16.77
CA PRO A 290 12.11 4.48 -15.39
C PRO A 290 10.58 4.31 -15.24
N ARG A 291 10.18 3.44 -14.32
CA ARG A 291 8.77 3.21 -13.97
C ARG A 291 8.46 3.75 -12.57
N PRO A 292 8.05 5.01 -12.45
CA PRO A 292 7.48 5.52 -11.22
C PRO A 292 6.01 5.15 -11.07
N CYS A 293 5.66 4.78 -9.84
CA CYS A 293 4.30 4.46 -9.44
C CYS A 293 4.07 5.05 -8.06
N TYR A 294 3.21 6.06 -7.99
CA TYR A 294 2.70 6.51 -6.69
C TYR A 294 1.87 5.41 -6.06
N TYR A 295 1.80 5.40 -4.74
CA TYR A 295 0.94 4.50 -4.00
C TYR A 295 0.25 5.23 -2.86
N VAL A 296 -0.95 4.76 -2.53
CA VAL A 296 -1.64 5.01 -1.27
C VAL A 296 -2.14 3.69 -0.75
N THR A 297 -1.84 3.39 0.51
CA THR A 297 -2.41 2.23 1.20
C THR A 297 -3.54 2.72 2.07
N PHE A 298 -4.75 2.20 1.85
CA PHE A 298 -5.88 2.38 2.75
C PHE A 298 -5.98 1.18 3.68
N SER A 299 -6.23 1.41 4.96
CA SER A 299 -6.56 0.35 5.90
C SER A 299 -7.83 0.68 6.67
N ARG A 300 -8.44 -0.33 7.26
CA ARG A 300 -9.53 -0.10 8.21
C ARG A 300 -9.01 0.62 9.44
N SER A 301 -9.80 1.50 10.02
CA SER A 301 -9.35 2.39 11.10
C SER A 301 -8.76 1.65 12.30
N TRP A 302 -9.25 0.43 12.59
CA TRP A 302 -8.75 -0.40 13.69
C TRP A 302 -7.41 -1.08 13.44
N TYR A 303 -6.96 -1.19 12.18
CA TYR A 303 -5.70 -1.87 11.86
C TYR A 303 -4.51 -0.94 12.11
N GLN A 304 -3.45 -1.49 12.69
CA GLN A 304 -2.16 -0.83 12.85
C GLN A 304 -1.10 -1.72 12.22
N ASP A 305 -0.42 -1.20 11.20
CA ASP A 305 0.62 -1.95 10.51
C ASP A 305 1.90 -2.00 11.37
N THR A 306 2.34 -3.21 11.66
CA THR A 306 3.61 -3.47 12.34
C THR A 306 4.63 -4.17 11.42
N TYR A 307 4.27 -4.40 10.15
CA TYR A 307 5.03 -5.22 9.19
C TYR A 307 5.72 -4.39 8.11
N ASN A 308 4.98 -3.60 7.35
CA ASN A 308 5.47 -3.03 6.09
C ASN A 308 5.97 -1.59 6.22
N PHE A 309 5.34 -0.78 7.06
CA PHE A 309 5.60 0.66 7.22
C PHE A 309 6.01 1.04 8.65
N SER A 310 6.52 0.09 9.45
CA SER A 310 6.99 0.37 10.81
C SER A 310 8.10 1.42 10.82
N GLU A 311 7.78 2.63 11.27
CA GLU A 311 8.69 3.77 11.40
C GLU A 311 9.89 3.46 12.30
N ARG A 312 9.72 2.53 13.25
CA ARG A 312 10.79 2.10 14.16
C ARG A 312 12.02 1.55 13.43
N ARG A 313 11.87 1.10 12.17
CA ARG A 313 12.97 0.57 11.35
C ARG A 313 13.85 1.65 10.74
N TYR A 314 13.37 2.87 10.57
CA TYR A 314 14.06 3.91 9.80
C TYR A 314 14.18 5.21 10.61
N LYS A 315 15.40 5.72 10.79
CA LYS A 315 15.66 6.79 11.75
C LYS A 315 16.11 8.11 11.13
N LYS A 316 16.76 8.07 9.96
CA LYS A 316 17.34 9.27 9.32
C LYS A 316 16.50 9.69 8.11
N ARG A 317 16.20 10.98 7.97
CA ARG A 317 15.67 11.52 6.72
C ARG A 317 16.85 11.96 5.83
N LEU A 318 16.75 11.72 4.53
CA LEU A 318 17.68 12.29 3.54
C LEU A 318 17.08 13.60 3.04
N ASP A 319 17.69 14.71 3.46
CA ASP A 319 17.28 16.04 3.05
C ASP A 319 17.98 16.42 1.75
N VAL A 320 17.20 16.85 0.78
CA VAL A 320 17.69 17.26 -0.54
C VAL A 320 17.97 18.76 -0.52
N ASP A 321 19.14 19.16 -1.01
CA ASP A 321 19.44 20.57 -1.24
C ASP A 321 18.46 21.15 -2.28
N PRO A 322 17.71 22.22 -1.95
CA PRO A 322 16.74 22.83 -2.87
C PRO A 322 17.33 23.22 -4.23
N THR A 323 18.63 23.55 -4.30
CA THR A 323 19.31 23.90 -5.55
C THR A 323 19.44 22.74 -6.53
N LEU A 324 19.30 21.49 -6.07
CA LEU A 324 19.26 20.29 -6.90
C LEU A 324 17.87 20.00 -7.49
N LEU A 325 16.84 20.69 -6.98
CA LEU A 325 15.45 20.56 -7.46
C LEU A 325 15.13 21.55 -8.59
N GLU A 326 16.02 22.49 -8.86
CA GLU A 326 15.89 23.48 -9.92
C GLU A 326 16.80 23.11 -11.10
N SER A 327 16.30 23.27 -12.34
CA SER A 327 17.13 23.15 -13.53
C SER A 327 18.21 24.24 -13.54
N ARG A 328 19.25 24.03 -14.34
CA ARG A 328 20.32 25.03 -14.48
C ARG A 328 19.76 26.32 -15.08
N GLU A 329 18.83 26.19 -16.02
CA GLU A 329 18.13 27.29 -16.69
C GLU A 329 17.26 28.07 -15.70
N GLU A 330 16.48 27.39 -14.83
CA GLU A 330 15.68 28.04 -13.78
C GLU A 330 16.56 28.80 -12.77
N ARG A 331 17.69 28.21 -12.38
CA ARG A 331 18.67 28.86 -11.48
C ARG A 331 19.30 30.09 -12.12
N MET A 332 19.71 30.00 -13.39
CA MET A 332 20.28 31.12 -14.13
C MET A 332 19.26 32.25 -14.34
N ALA A 333 18.00 31.92 -14.64
CA ALA A 333 16.92 32.89 -14.80
C ALA A 333 16.54 33.59 -13.48
N LYS A 334 16.62 32.90 -12.34
CA LYS A 334 16.44 33.55 -11.03
C LYS A 334 17.61 34.46 -10.68
N LYS A 335 18.84 34.04 -10.99
CA LYS A 335 20.05 34.84 -10.74
C LYS A 335 20.08 36.12 -11.59
N SER A 336 19.66 36.04 -12.85
CA SER A 336 19.53 37.24 -13.70
C SER A 336 18.46 38.19 -13.20
N ARG A 337 17.34 37.68 -12.64
CA ARG A 337 16.28 38.50 -12.03
C ARG A 337 16.69 39.14 -10.70
N SER A 338 17.60 38.53 -9.94
CA SER A 338 18.12 39.13 -8.69
C SER A 338 19.18 40.20 -8.96
N ASP A 339 19.95 40.07 -10.05
CA ASP A 339 21.01 41.03 -10.40
C ASP A 339 20.43 42.33 -11.01
N ASP A 340 19.27 42.28 -11.69
CA ASP A 340 18.56 43.46 -12.22
C ASP A 340 17.82 44.30 -11.16
N GLY A 341 17.62 43.78 -9.95
CA GLY A 341 16.93 44.48 -8.84
C GLY A 341 17.85 45.33 -7.96
N GLY A 342 19.17 45.26 -8.15
CA GLY A 342 20.17 45.84 -7.25
C GLY A 342 20.71 47.22 -7.63
N SER A 343 20.28 47.82 -8.75
CA SER A 343 20.87 49.07 -9.26
C SER A 343 19.84 50.14 -9.61
N SER A 344 19.03 50.57 -8.65
CA SER A 344 18.31 51.85 -8.76
C SER A 344 18.05 52.47 -7.39
N ALA A 345 19.12 52.80 -6.67
CA ALA A 345 19.07 53.73 -5.55
C ALA A 345 20.39 54.48 -5.39
N SER A 346 20.82 55.20 -6.43
CA SER A 346 21.64 56.39 -6.22
C SER A 346 21.55 57.31 -7.44
N GLN A 347 21.46 58.61 -7.14
CA GLN A 347 21.51 59.75 -8.03
C GLN A 347 20.20 60.14 -8.74
N LEU A 348 19.50 61.11 -8.15
CA LEU A 348 19.35 62.44 -8.76
C LEU A 348 18.73 63.42 -7.75
N ARG A 349 19.59 64.38 -7.33
CA ARG A 349 19.37 65.74 -6.81
C ARG A 349 18.32 66.02 -5.74
#